data_AF-A0A662P7B7-F1
#
_entry.id   AF-A0A662P7B7-F1
#
_cell.length_a   1.000
_cell.length_b   1.000
_cell.length_c   1.000
_cell.angle_alpha   90.00
_cell.angle_beta   90.00
_cell.angle_gamma   90.00
#
_symmetry.space_group_name_H-M   'P 1'
#
loop_
_entity.id
_entity.type
_entity.pdbx_description
1 polymer ?
#
loop_
_entity_poly.entity_id
_entity_poly.type
_entity_poly.pdbx_seq_one_letter_code
_entity_poly.pdbx_strand_id
1 'polypeptide(L)'
;MIKIGCCGFSMSRERYYKNFDTIEIQRTFYKMPKEETLERWREEAPKDFEFVVKAYKALTHPPQSPTWRKENKPKECGYLKPIKENFDAWEKTKKICKILRSETVLIQCPPS
;
A
#
# COMPACT_ATOMS: atom_id res chain seq x y z
N MET A 1 6.35 15.80 -16.11
CA MET A 1 5.87 16.48 -14.88
C MET A 1 6.53 15.78 -13.70
N ILE A 2 6.95 16.52 -12.66
CA ILE A 2 7.55 15.96 -11.45
C ILE A 2 6.54 16.17 -10.31
N LYS A 3 6.21 15.10 -9.57
CA LYS A 3 5.37 15.18 -8.36
C LYS A 3 6.21 14.85 -7.14
N ILE A 4 6.01 15.61 -6.07
CA ILE A 4 6.76 15.47 -4.81
C ILE A 4 5.79 15.11 -3.71
N GLY A 5 6.20 14.16 -2.86
CA GLY A 5 5.39 13.63 -1.77
C GLY A 5 6.24 12.91 -0.73
N CYS A 6 5.59 12.30 0.26
CA CYS A 6 6.23 11.56 1.33
C CYS A 6 5.66 10.14 1.46
N CYS A 7 6.37 9.31 2.22
CA CYS A 7 5.87 8.02 2.69
C CYS A 7 4.91 8.23 3.88
N GLY A 8 3.61 8.12 3.62
CA GLY A 8 2.56 8.40 4.59
C GLY A 8 2.31 9.88 4.86
N PHE A 9 1.26 10.15 5.64
CA PHE A 9 0.87 11.49 6.06
C PHE A 9 1.76 11.95 7.21
N SER A 10 2.69 12.86 6.94
CA SER A 10 3.58 13.48 7.95
C SER A 10 2.92 14.62 8.73
N MET A 11 1.71 15.01 8.33
CA MET A 11 0.89 16.07 8.92
C MET A 11 -0.60 15.73 8.74
N SER A 12 -1.51 16.62 9.15
CA SER A 12 -2.94 16.41 8.89
C SER A 12 -3.20 16.27 7.39
N ARG A 13 -4.17 15.43 7.00
CA ARG A 13 -4.47 15.15 5.59
C ARG A 13 -4.82 16.43 4.82
N GLU A 14 -5.61 17.31 5.43
CA GLU A 14 -5.94 18.61 4.85
C GLU A 14 -4.70 19.45 4.55
N ARG A 15 -3.74 19.54 5.48
CA ARG A 15 -2.50 20.29 5.25
C ARG A 15 -1.63 19.58 4.21
N TYR A 16 -1.58 18.26 4.24
CA TYR A 16 -0.78 17.47 3.31
C TYR A 16 -1.21 17.70 1.85
N TYR A 17 -2.52 17.61 1.58
CA TYR A 17 -3.09 17.81 0.24
C TYR A 17 -2.90 19.24 -0.30
N LYS A 18 -2.63 20.23 0.57
CA LYS A 18 -2.30 21.61 0.17
C LYS A 18 -0.82 21.79 -0.18
N ASN A 19 0.07 20.89 0.26
CA ASN A 19 1.54 21.07 0.14
C ASN A 19 2.21 20.05 -0.78
N PHE A 20 1.55 18.93 -1.11
CA PHE A 20 2.11 17.85 -1.91
C PHE A 20 1.08 17.35 -2.93
N ASP A 21 1.59 16.83 -4.05
CA ASP A 21 0.77 16.33 -5.16
C ASP A 21 0.62 14.81 -5.15
N THR A 22 1.38 14.12 -4.30
CA THR A 22 1.36 12.66 -4.19
C THR A 22 1.72 12.14 -2.80
N ILE A 23 1.39 10.89 -2.53
CA ILE A 23 1.72 10.17 -1.28
C ILE A 23 1.96 8.68 -1.55
N GLU A 24 2.97 8.09 -0.89
CA GLU A 24 3.09 6.63 -0.79
C GLU A 24 2.28 6.13 0.41
N ILE A 25 1.29 5.26 0.16
CA ILE A 25 0.53 4.58 1.19
C ILE A 25 1.29 3.33 1.63
N GLN A 26 1.99 3.45 2.76
CA GLN A 26 2.75 2.37 3.38
C GLN A 26 1.89 1.46 4.28
N ARG A 27 0.74 1.94 4.76
CA ARG A 27 -0.08 1.18 5.73
C ARG A 27 -0.54 -0.18 5.19
N THR A 28 -0.80 -0.24 3.90
CA THR A 28 -1.24 -1.40 3.12
C THR A 28 -0.23 -2.54 3.13
N PHE A 29 1.05 -2.23 3.31
CA PHE A 29 2.10 -3.22 3.47
C PHE A 29 1.89 -4.09 4.72
N TYR A 30 1.50 -3.49 5.84
CA TYR A 30 1.38 -4.17 7.13
C TYR A 30 -0.02 -4.74 7.39
N LYS A 31 -1.05 -3.96 7.06
CA LYS A 31 -2.46 -4.30 7.33
C LYS A 31 -3.36 -3.68 6.28
N MET A 32 -4.38 -4.41 5.87
CA MET A 32 -5.44 -3.90 5.01
C MET A 32 -6.24 -2.82 5.75
N PRO A 33 -6.27 -1.56 5.27
CA PRO A 33 -7.18 -0.55 5.78
C PRO A 33 -8.64 -0.95 5.50
N LYS A 34 -9.59 -0.39 6.26
CA LYS A 34 -11.01 -0.49 5.90
C LYS A 34 -11.27 0.24 4.59
N GLU A 35 -12.19 -0.27 3.78
CA GLU A 35 -12.58 0.35 2.50
C GLU A 35 -13.10 1.77 2.72
N GLU A 36 -13.97 1.97 3.71
CA GLU A 36 -14.48 3.28 4.15
C GLU A 36 -13.35 4.30 4.43
N THR A 37 -12.22 3.84 4.96
CA THR A 37 -11.07 4.72 5.23
C THR A 37 -10.37 5.13 3.95
N LEU A 38 -10.26 4.22 2.98
CA LEU A 38 -9.64 4.48 1.68
C LEU A 38 -10.53 5.40 0.83
N GLU A 39 -11.84 5.15 0.83
CA GLU A 39 -12.84 5.99 0.17
C GLU A 39 -12.77 7.42 0.69
N ARG A 40 -12.80 7.58 2.02
CA ARG A 40 -12.64 8.88 2.66
C ARG A 40 -11.32 9.58 2.28
N TRP A 41 -10.20 8.86 2.22
CA TRP A 41 -8.94 9.48 1.77
C TRP A 41 -9.01 9.96 0.33
N ARG A 42 -9.65 9.19 -0.55
CA ARG A 42 -9.83 9.56 -1.95
C ARG A 42 -10.77 10.75 -2.11
N GLU A 43 -11.85 10.81 -1.34
CA GLU A 43 -12.83 11.91 -1.33
C GLU A 43 -12.22 13.22 -0.82
N GLU A 44 -11.41 13.17 0.24
CA GLU A 44 -10.74 14.36 0.80
C GLU A 44 -9.61 14.89 -0.10
N ALA A 45 -9.03 14.06 -0.98
CA ALA A 45 -7.89 14.41 -1.80
C ALA A 45 -8.28 15.14 -3.10
N PRO A 46 -7.53 16.17 -3.54
CA PRO A 46 -7.75 16.88 -4.80
C PRO A 46 -7.83 15.93 -5.99
N LYS A 47 -8.56 16.32 -7.04
CA LYS A 47 -8.81 15.48 -8.22
C LYS A 47 -7.51 14.92 -8.84
N ASP A 48 -6.47 15.75 -8.93
CA ASP A 48 -5.20 15.41 -9.57
C ASP A 48 -4.14 14.86 -8.60
N PHE A 49 -4.52 14.66 -7.33
CA PHE A 49 -3.64 14.10 -6.30
C PHE A 49 -3.45 12.59 -6.51
N GLU A 50 -2.19 12.16 -6.53
CA GLU A 50 -1.80 10.78 -6.83
C GLU A 50 -1.51 9.96 -5.58
N PHE A 51 -2.13 8.79 -5.49
CA PHE A 51 -1.77 7.78 -4.49
C PHE A 51 -0.82 6.75 -5.12
N VAL A 52 0.28 6.46 -4.44
CA VAL A 52 1.15 5.32 -4.73
C VAL A 52 0.89 4.24 -3.69
N VAL A 53 0.36 3.10 -4.10
CA VAL A 53 0.03 2.01 -3.15
C VAL A 53 1.24 1.11 -2.99
N LYS A 54 1.69 0.91 -1.75
CA LYS A 54 2.67 -0.16 -1.52
C LYS A 54 1.97 -1.51 -1.45
N ALA A 55 2.48 -2.46 -2.22
CA ALA A 55 1.91 -3.80 -2.28
C ALA A 55 1.91 -4.48 -0.90
N TYR A 56 0.91 -5.32 -0.66
CA TYR A 56 0.83 -6.06 0.60
C TYR A 56 2.05 -6.95 0.79
N LYS A 57 2.67 -6.92 1.98
CA LYS A 57 3.96 -7.58 2.22
C LYS A 57 3.97 -9.07 1.94
N ALA A 58 2.82 -9.76 2.04
CA ALA A 58 2.73 -11.19 1.71
C ALA A 58 3.21 -11.49 0.28
N LEU A 59 3.09 -10.54 -0.63
CA LEU A 59 3.56 -10.69 -2.00
C LEU A 59 5.10 -10.85 -2.08
N THR A 60 5.86 -10.17 -1.22
CA THR A 60 7.33 -10.09 -1.32
C THR A 60 8.08 -10.65 -0.12
N HIS A 61 7.54 -10.57 1.08
CA HIS A 61 8.22 -10.94 2.32
C HIS A 61 7.77 -12.31 2.81
N PRO A 62 8.70 -13.27 3.00
CA PRO A 62 8.35 -14.60 3.48
C PRO A 62 7.90 -14.57 4.94
N PRO A 63 7.26 -15.64 5.44
CA PRO A 63 6.82 -15.71 6.82
C PRO A 63 7.95 -15.44 7.84
N GLN A 64 9.19 -15.81 7.54
CA GLN A 64 10.36 -15.63 8.41
C GLN A 64 10.79 -14.16 8.55
N SER A 65 10.30 -13.25 7.71
CA SER A 65 10.63 -11.83 7.77
C SER A 65 10.27 -11.21 9.13
N PRO A 66 11.11 -10.31 9.70
CA PRO A 66 10.82 -9.60 10.95
C PRO A 66 9.59 -8.69 10.87
N THR A 67 9.09 -8.43 9.66
CA THR A 67 7.88 -7.63 9.44
C THR A 67 6.59 -8.36 9.84
N TRP A 68 6.62 -9.68 10.04
CA TRP A 68 5.48 -10.47 10.49
C TRP A 68 5.37 -10.49 12.01
N ARG A 69 4.16 -10.24 12.52
CA ARG A 69 3.81 -10.56 13.91
C ARG A 69 3.55 -12.07 14.03
N LYS A 70 3.69 -12.64 15.23
CA LYS A 70 3.46 -14.08 15.47
C LYS A 70 2.05 -14.51 15.07
N GLU A 71 1.06 -13.64 15.27
CA GLU A 71 -0.33 -13.84 14.84
C GLU A 71 -0.52 -13.47 13.36
N ASN A 72 -1.30 -14.29 12.63
CA ASN A 72 -1.63 -14.11 11.20
C ASN A 72 -0.46 -14.29 10.21
N LYS A 73 0.55 -15.07 10.61
CA LYS A 73 1.66 -15.43 9.74
C LYS A 73 1.20 -16.53 8.76
N PRO A 74 1.26 -16.31 7.44
CA PRO A 74 0.92 -17.34 6.47
C PRO A 74 1.92 -18.50 6.56
N LYS A 75 1.48 -19.72 6.21
CA LYS A 75 2.38 -20.88 6.13
C LYS A 75 3.43 -20.69 5.04
N GLU A 76 2.99 -20.13 3.91
CA GLU A 76 3.83 -19.85 2.76
C GLU A 76 3.41 -18.54 2.09
N CYS A 77 4.36 -17.66 1.80
CA CYS A 77 4.17 -16.45 1.01
C CYS A 77 5.54 -15.87 0.59
N GLY A 78 5.53 -14.75 -0.15
CA GLY A 78 6.70 -13.93 -0.40
C GLY A 78 7.47 -14.28 -1.67
N TYR A 79 8.56 -13.55 -1.89
CA TYR A 79 9.49 -13.69 -3.02
C TYR A 79 8.83 -13.68 -4.41
N LEU A 80 7.64 -13.10 -4.56
CA LEU A 80 6.90 -13.08 -5.82
C LEU A 80 6.66 -14.48 -6.41
N LYS A 81 6.67 -15.51 -5.56
CA LYS A 81 6.38 -16.89 -5.97
C LYS A 81 5.00 -16.97 -6.63
N PRO A 82 4.82 -17.76 -7.71
CA PRO A 82 3.54 -17.97 -8.38
C PRO A 82 2.65 -18.95 -7.59
N ILE A 83 2.33 -18.60 -6.35
CA ILE A 83 1.50 -19.38 -5.44
C ILE A 83 0.20 -18.63 -5.11
N LYS A 84 -0.83 -19.39 -4.73
CA LYS A 84 -2.17 -18.85 -4.46
C LYS A 84 -2.15 -17.69 -3.47
N GLU A 85 -1.35 -17.79 -2.40
CA GLU A 85 -1.26 -16.77 -1.35
C GLU A 85 -0.73 -15.43 -1.88
N ASN A 86 0.20 -15.46 -2.83
CA ASN A 86 0.75 -14.27 -3.44
C ASN A 86 -0.23 -13.65 -4.45
N PHE A 87 -0.96 -14.48 -5.21
CA PHE A 87 -2.05 -14.00 -6.07
C PHE A 87 -3.17 -13.37 -5.23
N ASP A 88 -3.57 -13.99 -4.11
CA ASP A 88 -4.56 -13.43 -3.18
C ASP A 88 -4.07 -12.10 -2.57
N ALA A 89 -2.77 -11.98 -2.27
CA ALA A 89 -2.17 -10.73 -1.81
C ALA A 89 -2.19 -9.63 -2.89
N TRP A 90 -1.99 -10.02 -4.16
CA TRP A 90 -2.08 -9.13 -5.30
C TRP A 90 -3.50 -8.63 -5.54
N GLU A 91 -4.51 -9.50 -5.48
CA GLU A 91 -5.92 -9.10 -5.62
C GLU A 91 -6.33 -8.07 -4.56
N LYS A 92 -5.89 -8.26 -3.31
CA LYS A 92 -6.12 -7.28 -2.25
C LYS A 92 -5.43 -5.94 -2.54
N THR A 93 -4.21 -5.97 -3.06
CA THR A 93 -3.50 -4.75 -3.47
C THR A 93 -4.25 -4.03 -4.59
N LYS A 94 -4.70 -4.75 -5.62
CA LYS A 94 -5.52 -4.18 -6.71
C LYS A 94 -6.82 -3.58 -6.22
N LYS A 95 -7.49 -4.20 -5.25
CA LYS A 95 -8.72 -3.65 -4.65
C LYS A 95 -8.48 -2.27 -4.06
N ILE A 96 -7.39 -2.09 -3.32
CA ILE A 96 -7.00 -0.79 -2.75
C ILE A 96 -6.70 0.22 -3.85
N CYS A 97 -5.97 -0.18 -4.89
CA CYS A 97 -5.65 0.70 -6.01
C CYS A 97 -6.91 1.21 -6.69
N LYS A 98 -7.92 0.35 -6.89
CA LYS A 98 -9.22 0.74 -7.44
C LYS A 98 -9.92 1.81 -6.60
N ILE A 99 -9.96 1.64 -5.28
CA ILE A 99 -10.61 2.60 -4.37
C ILE A 99 -9.90 3.95 -4.38
N LEU A 100 -8.56 3.95 -4.28
CA LEU A 100 -7.76 5.17 -4.28
C LEU A 100 -7.56 5.78 -5.68
N ARG A 101 -8.05 5.12 -6.73
CA ARG A 101 -7.77 5.45 -8.14
C ARG A 101 -6.26 5.61 -8.37
N SER A 102 -5.49 4.70 -7.79
CA SER A 102 -4.04 4.66 -7.89
C SER A 102 -3.64 3.96 -9.18
N GLU A 103 -2.80 4.61 -9.97
CA GLU A 103 -2.23 4.04 -11.20
C GLU A 103 -0.85 3.40 -10.95
N THR A 104 -0.26 3.62 -9.78
CA THR A 104 1.10 3.18 -9.46
C THR A 104 1.14 2.33 -8.20
N VAL A 105 1.79 1.17 -8.30
CA VAL A 105 2.03 0.26 -7.18
C VAL A 105 3.53 0.11 -6.94
N LEU A 106 3.96 0.32 -5.69
CA LEU A 106 5.33 0.04 -5.24
C LEU A 106 5.44 -1.41 -4.74
N ILE A 107 6.31 -2.19 -5.37
CA ILE A 107 6.67 -3.55 -4.93
C ILE A 107 8.07 -3.51 -4.31
N GLN A 108 8.13 -3.51 -2.99
CA GLN A 108 9.40 -3.56 -2.25
C GLN A 108 9.78 -5.00 -1.91
N CYS A 109 10.94 -5.45 -2.36
CA CYS A 109 11.53 -6.74 -2.00
C CYS A 109 12.33 -6.66 -0.69
N PRO A 110 12.44 -7.77 0.06
CA PRO A 110 13.33 -7.84 1.23
C PRO A 110 14.81 -7.72 0.82
N PRO A 111 15.71 -7.36 1.75
CA PRO A 111 17.14 -7.46 1.51
C PRO A 111 17.54 -8.91 1.20
N SER A 112 18.54 -9.07 0.33
CA SER A 112 19.15 -10.35 -0.07
C SER A 112 19.81 -11.07 1.08
#